data_AF-W2XRK7-F1
#
_entry.id   AF-W2XRK7-F1
#
_cell.length_a   1.000
_cell.length_b   1.000
_cell.length_c   1.000
_cell.angle_alpha   90.00
_cell.angle_beta   90.00
_cell.angle_gamma   90.00
#
_symmetry.space_group_name_H-M   'P 1'
#
loop_
_entity.id
_entity.type
_entity.pdbx_description
1 polymer ?
#
loop_
_entity_poly.entity_id
_entity_poly.type
_entity_poly.pdbx_seq_one_letter_code
_entity_poly.pdbx_strand_id
1 'polypeptide(L)'
;MRVERSYKIQFKRQVISRAAVVGVDAAGRENNVPRRTVGNWVDNKEAIMSFSGSAKSKTLKGQGRKEMIPFSRELVLYMKDERRDNNIVTTRMMIDYMKEHHHDWLIEYLGTKKNEDSAQKALYALCQNFAKRHGFSSRAPVSSNV
;
A
#
# COMPACT_ATOMS: atom_id res chain seq x y z
N MET A 1 -1.27 -24.37 12.07
CA MET A 1 -1.88 -23.03 11.86
C MET A 1 -1.14 -22.01 12.72
N ARG A 2 -0.41 -21.05 12.14
CA ARG A 2 0.32 -20.03 12.92
C ARG A 2 -0.66 -18.92 13.28
N VAL A 3 -0.97 -18.76 14.56
CA VAL A 3 -1.84 -17.66 15.02
C VAL A 3 -1.04 -16.36 14.94
N GLU A 4 -1.33 -15.51 13.96
CA GLU A 4 -0.77 -14.17 13.91
C GLU A 4 -1.42 -13.28 14.97
N ARG A 5 -0.67 -13.02 16.05
CA ARG A 5 -1.07 -12.07 17.08
C ARG A 5 -0.78 -10.65 16.58
N SER A 6 -1.82 -9.83 16.47
CA SER A 6 -1.72 -8.44 16.03
C SER A 6 -1.84 -7.48 17.21
N TYR A 7 -0.77 -6.73 17.47
CA TYR A 7 -0.66 -5.87 18.65
C TYR A 7 -0.81 -4.39 18.31
N LYS A 8 -1.54 -3.65 19.15
CA LYS A 8 -1.74 -2.20 19.02
C LYS A 8 -0.42 -1.45 19.30
N ILE A 9 -0.21 -0.30 18.67
CA ILE A 9 0.98 0.54 18.88
C ILE A 9 1.15 0.90 20.36
N GLN A 10 0.06 1.26 21.06
CA GLN A 10 0.11 1.56 22.50
C GLN A 10 0.71 0.41 23.31
N PHE A 11 0.28 -0.82 23.05
CA PHE A 11 0.79 -2.00 23.73
C PHE A 11 2.26 -2.28 23.38
N LYS A 12 2.64 -2.12 22.11
CA LYS A 12 4.05 -2.22 21.70
C LYS A 12 4.93 -1.24 22.46
N ARG A 13 4.50 0.02 22.61
CA ARG A 13 5.23 1.04 23.39
C ARG A 13 5.40 0.63 24.85
N GLN A 14 4.34 0.16 25.49
CA GLN A 14 4.39 -0.32 26.88
C GLN A 14 5.43 -1.44 27.05
N VAL A 15 5.41 -2.43 26.15
CA VAL A 15 6.34 -3.56 26.20
C VAL A 15 7.78 -3.12 25.91
N ILE A 16 7.99 -2.19 24.98
CA ILE A 16 9.33 -1.61 24.71
C ILE A 16 9.84 -0.86 25.95
N SER A 17 9.02 -0.01 26.57
CA SER A 17 9.39 0.70 27.80
C SER A 17 9.71 -0.26 28.94
N ARG A 18 8.96 -1.36 29.05
CA ARG A 18 9.25 -2.40 30.04
C ARG A 18 10.56 -3.13 29.73
N ALA A 19 10.81 -3.47 28.47
CA ALA A 19 12.04 -4.12 28.03
C ALA A 19 13.29 -3.27 28.29
N ALA A 20 13.18 -1.94 28.31
CA ALA A 20 14.27 -1.05 28.70
C ALA A 20 14.67 -1.17 30.18
N VAL A 21 13.76 -1.63 31.06
CA VAL A 21 13.98 -1.79 32.50
C VAL A 21 14.39 -3.20 32.87
N VAL A 22 13.69 -4.21 32.34
CA VAL A 22 13.87 -5.63 32.75
C VAL A 22 14.52 -6.50 31.69
N GLY A 23 14.82 -5.94 30.51
CA GLY A 23 15.33 -6.69 29.37
C GLY A 23 14.21 -7.34 28.52
N VAL A 24 14.55 -7.66 27.27
CA VAL A 24 13.64 -8.19 26.24
C VAL A 24 12.93 -9.47 26.68
N ASP A 25 13.66 -10.38 27.33
CA ASP A 25 13.14 -11.70 27.67
C ASP A 25 12.12 -11.64 28.82
N ALA A 26 12.44 -10.92 29.90
CA ALA A 26 11.54 -10.72 31.03
C ALA A 26 10.28 -9.97 30.60
N ALA A 27 10.42 -8.89 29.81
CA ALA A 27 9.28 -8.14 29.30
C ALA A 27 8.36 -9.00 28.41
N GLY A 28 8.92 -9.91 27.61
CA GLY A 28 8.15 -10.86 26.81
C GLY A 28 7.33 -11.83 27.67
N ARG A 29 7.95 -12.40 28.72
CA ARG A 29 7.29 -13.32 29.65
C ARG A 29 6.15 -12.64 30.41
N GLU A 30 6.40 -11.46 30.99
CA GLU A 30 5.39 -10.69 31.73
C GLU A 30 4.16 -10.31 30.88
N ASN A 31 4.38 -10.04 29.58
CA ASN A 31 3.33 -9.55 28.69
C ASN A 31 2.77 -10.63 27.75
N ASN A 32 3.17 -11.90 27.92
CA ASN A 32 2.80 -13.02 27.04
C ASN A 32 3.08 -12.73 25.54
N VAL A 33 4.23 -12.10 25.27
CA VAL A 33 4.71 -11.80 23.92
C VAL A 33 5.98 -12.62 23.65
N PRO A 34 6.07 -13.36 22.53
CA PRO A 34 7.29 -14.11 22.21
C PRO A 34 8.53 -13.21 22.23
N ARG A 35 9.62 -13.68 22.85
CA ARG A 35 10.90 -12.94 22.96
C ARG A 35 11.34 -12.32 21.63
N ARG A 36 11.29 -13.09 20.53
CA ARG A 36 11.67 -12.63 19.18
C ARG A 36 10.81 -11.45 18.70
N THR A 37 9.52 -11.43 19.05
CA THR A 37 8.61 -10.34 18.70
C THR A 37 8.96 -9.07 19.48
N VAL A 38 9.27 -9.19 20.78
CA VAL A 38 9.74 -8.06 21.60
C VAL A 38 11.07 -7.52 21.07
N GLY A 39 12.01 -8.41 20.72
CA GLY A 39 13.28 -8.04 20.09
C GLY A 39 13.08 -7.19 18.83
N ASN A 40 12.26 -7.67 17.88
CA ASN A 40 11.94 -6.92 16.67
C ASN A 40 11.30 -5.54 16.95
N TRP A 41 10.54 -5.39 18.03
CA TRP A 41 9.96 -4.10 18.41
C TRP A 41 11.00 -3.15 19.03
N VAL A 42 11.95 -3.69 19.79
CA VAL A 42 13.08 -2.92 20.33
C VAL A 42 14.00 -2.48 19.20
N ASP A 43 14.27 -3.33 18.21
CA ASP A 43 15.05 -2.99 17.02
C ASP A 43 14.38 -1.86 16.22
N ASN A 44 13.04 -1.84 16.18
CA ASN A 44 12.24 -0.81 15.50
C ASN A 44 11.64 0.22 16.47
N LYS A 45 12.27 0.43 17.64
CA LYS A 45 11.71 1.25 18.73
C LYS A 45 11.44 2.69 18.30
N GLU A 46 12.32 3.27 17.50
CA GLU A 46 12.25 4.69 17.10
C GLU A 46 11.01 4.96 16.25
N ALA A 47 10.71 4.08 15.29
CA ALA A 47 9.52 4.21 14.46
C ALA A 47 8.24 3.96 15.28
N ILE A 48 8.25 3.01 16.22
CA ILE A 48 7.09 2.72 17.08
C ILE A 48 6.80 3.86 18.06
N MET A 49 7.84 4.46 18.65
CA MET A 49 7.71 5.58 19.58
C MET A 49 7.35 6.88 18.88
N SER A 50 7.94 7.18 17.71
CA SER A 50 7.68 8.40 16.95
C SER A 50 6.37 8.39 16.14
N PHE A 51 5.71 7.23 16.00
CA PHE A 51 4.46 7.13 15.24
C PHE A 51 3.38 8.08 15.76
N SER A 52 2.99 9.05 14.93
CA SER A 52 2.02 10.10 15.26
C SER A 52 0.55 9.72 14.97
N GLY A 53 0.30 8.54 14.38
CA GLY A 53 -1.05 8.08 14.11
C GLY A 53 -1.75 7.47 15.35
N SER A 54 -2.95 6.92 15.14
CA SER A 54 -3.76 6.35 16.22
C SER A 54 -3.01 5.27 17.01
N ALA A 55 -2.94 5.42 18.33
CA ALA A 55 -2.33 4.43 19.23
C ALA A 55 -3.06 3.06 19.23
N LYS A 56 -4.33 3.03 18.78
CA LYS A 56 -5.13 1.82 18.54
C LYS A 56 -4.74 1.09 17.25
N SER A 57 -3.96 1.73 16.37
CA SER A 57 -3.47 1.12 15.13
C SER A 57 -2.61 -0.11 15.45
N LYS A 58 -2.68 -1.14 14.59
CA LYS A 58 -1.84 -2.34 14.69
C LYS A 58 -0.55 -2.23 13.87
N THR A 59 -0.55 -1.34 12.88
CA THR A 59 0.57 -1.06 11.98
C THR A 59 1.01 0.40 12.12
N LEU A 60 2.25 0.70 11.72
CA LEU A 60 2.78 2.06 11.69
C LEU A 60 2.13 2.96 10.60
N LYS A 61 1.06 2.50 9.91
CA LYS A 61 0.47 3.10 8.71
C LYS A 61 1.57 3.53 7.70
N GLY A 62 1.23 4.01 6.50
CA GLY A 62 2.24 4.45 5.53
C GLY A 62 3.15 3.37 4.90
N GLN A 63 3.17 2.13 5.42
CA GLN A 63 3.73 0.95 4.75
C GLN A 63 2.86 0.44 3.59
N GLY A 64 2.04 1.32 3.01
CA GLY A 64 1.33 1.02 1.77
C GLY A 64 2.35 0.75 0.67
N ARG A 65 2.01 -0.14 -0.27
CA ARG A 65 2.85 -0.41 -1.43
C ARG A 65 3.08 0.92 -2.17
N LYS A 66 4.34 1.36 -2.25
CA LYS A 66 4.76 2.55 -3.01
C LYS A 66 4.15 2.52 -4.41
N GLU A 67 3.81 3.69 -4.94
CA GLU A 67 3.31 3.80 -6.31
C GLU A 67 4.37 3.30 -7.28
N MET A 68 3.97 2.39 -8.16
CA MET A 68 4.91 1.74 -9.10
C MET A 68 5.06 2.56 -10.37
N ILE A 69 4.01 3.30 -10.75
CA ILE A 69 3.98 4.13 -11.94
C ILE A 69 4.68 5.46 -11.62
N PRO A 70 5.84 5.75 -12.24
CA PRO A 70 6.62 6.95 -11.92
C PRO A 70 5.91 8.25 -12.35
N PHE A 71 5.08 8.18 -13.38
CA PHE A 71 4.24 9.27 -13.89
C PHE A 71 2.81 9.25 -13.30
N SER A 72 2.65 8.77 -12.06
CA SER A 72 1.34 8.63 -11.43
C SER A 72 0.53 9.93 -11.43
N ARG A 73 1.17 11.09 -11.30
CA ARG A 73 0.47 12.38 -11.29
C ARG A 73 -0.17 12.68 -12.65
N GLU A 74 0.58 12.47 -13.73
CA GLU A 74 0.16 12.75 -15.11
C GLU A 74 -0.98 11.80 -15.51
N LEU A 75 -0.83 10.52 -15.20
CA LEU A 75 -1.89 9.54 -15.46
C LEU A 75 -3.18 9.86 -14.68
N VAL A 76 -3.09 10.33 -13.43
CA VAL A 76 -4.28 10.77 -12.67
C VAL A 76 -4.94 12.01 -13.30
N LEU A 77 -4.15 12.96 -13.81
CA LEU A 77 -4.69 14.14 -14.50
C LEU A 77 -5.45 13.72 -15.77
N TYR A 78 -4.82 12.90 -16.61
CA TYR A 78 -5.46 12.31 -17.78
C TYR A 78 -6.78 11.61 -17.42
N MET A 79 -6.77 10.72 -16.41
CA MET A 79 -7.98 10.01 -15.99
C MET A 79 -9.07 10.97 -15.45
N LYS A 80 -8.71 12.09 -14.84
CA LYS A 80 -9.69 13.10 -14.38
C LYS A 80 -10.31 13.87 -15.54
N ASP A 81 -9.51 14.19 -16.55
CA ASP A 81 -9.98 14.91 -17.73
C ASP A 81 -10.93 14.02 -18.54
N GLU A 82 -10.57 12.75 -18.75
CA GLU A 82 -11.47 11.75 -19.34
C GLU A 82 -12.80 11.62 -18.57
N ARG A 83 -12.74 11.61 -17.23
CA ARG A 83 -13.95 11.59 -16.40
C ARG A 83 -14.80 12.85 -16.55
N ARG A 84 -14.18 14.00 -16.79
CA ARG A 84 -14.89 15.28 -17.00
C ARG A 84 -15.67 15.26 -18.30
N ASP A 85 -15.13 14.60 -19.31
CA ASP A 85 -15.77 14.44 -20.63
C ASP A 85 -16.81 13.30 -20.66
N ASN A 86 -17.31 12.89 -19.48
CA ASN A 86 -18.26 11.79 -19.26
C ASN A 86 -17.77 10.40 -19.69
N ASN A 87 -16.47 10.20 -19.95
CA ASN A 87 -15.94 8.88 -20.26
C ASN A 87 -15.82 8.02 -19.00
N ILE A 88 -16.14 6.73 -19.13
CA ILE A 88 -15.75 5.75 -18.12
C ILE A 88 -14.27 5.49 -18.32
N VAL A 89 -13.45 5.85 -17.33
CA VAL A 89 -12.02 5.52 -17.35
C VAL A 89 -11.85 4.01 -17.27
N THR A 90 -11.35 3.41 -18.35
CA THR A 90 -11.08 1.98 -18.44
C THR A 90 -9.59 1.68 -18.32
N THR A 91 -9.25 0.44 -17.95
CA THR A 91 -7.87 -0.06 -18.01
C THR A 91 -7.25 0.13 -19.40
N ARG A 92 -8.04 -0.01 -20.47
CA ARG A 92 -7.55 0.14 -21.83
C ARG A 92 -7.08 1.56 -22.12
N MET A 93 -7.83 2.57 -21.72
CA MET A 93 -7.44 3.98 -21.87
C MET A 93 -6.13 4.29 -21.14
N MET A 94 -5.96 3.75 -19.94
CA MET A 94 -4.70 3.89 -19.19
C MET A 94 -3.53 3.24 -19.92
N ILE A 95 -3.73 2.05 -20.51
CA ILE A 95 -2.70 1.35 -21.28
C ILE A 95 -2.37 2.14 -22.56
N ASP A 96 -3.37 2.67 -23.25
CA ASP A 96 -3.15 3.42 -24.48
C ASP A 96 -2.42 4.75 -24.20
N TYR A 97 -2.76 5.44 -23.11
CA TYR A 97 -1.99 6.58 -22.59
C TYR A 97 -0.51 6.21 -22.31
N MET A 98 -0.26 5.07 -21.66
CA MET A 98 1.11 4.61 -21.40
C MET A 98 1.86 4.28 -22.70
N LYS A 99 1.20 3.70 -23.69
CA LYS A 99 1.83 3.42 -25.00
C LYS A 99 2.20 4.70 -25.73
N GLU A 100 1.38 5.74 -25.63
CA GLU A 100 1.58 7.00 -26.34
C GLU A 100 2.61 7.90 -25.65
N HIS A 101 2.57 8.02 -24.32
CA HIS A 101 3.37 9.01 -23.59
C HIS A 101 4.52 8.42 -22.78
N HIS A 102 4.48 7.12 -22.47
CA HIS A 102 5.46 6.45 -21.60
C HIS A 102 5.90 5.08 -22.15
N HIS A 103 6.09 5.01 -23.46
CA HIS A 103 6.37 3.76 -24.19
C HIS A 103 7.60 3.02 -23.66
N ASP A 104 8.71 3.72 -23.45
CA ASP A 104 9.97 3.14 -22.98
C ASP A 104 9.80 2.48 -21.61
N TRP A 105 9.12 3.17 -20.69
CA TRP A 105 8.82 2.63 -19.37
C TRP A 105 7.91 1.41 -19.45
N LEU A 106 6.91 1.43 -20.35
CA LEU A 106 6.01 0.30 -20.55
C LEU A 106 6.78 -0.93 -21.06
N ILE A 107 7.68 -0.76 -22.04
CA ILE A 107 8.54 -1.84 -22.55
C ILE A 107 9.41 -2.40 -21.42
N GLU A 108 10.09 -1.53 -20.66
CA GLU A 108 10.95 -1.96 -19.56
C GLU A 108 10.15 -2.76 -18.53
N TYR A 109 8.98 -2.23 -18.12
CA TYR A 109 8.11 -2.90 -17.16
C TYR A 109 7.66 -4.28 -17.64
N LEU A 110 7.25 -4.42 -18.91
CA LEU A 110 6.82 -5.70 -19.48
C LEU A 110 8.00 -6.67 -19.64
N GLY A 111 9.20 -6.17 -19.96
CA GLY A 111 10.43 -6.95 -20.08
C GLY A 111 10.87 -7.62 -18.77
N THR A 112 10.46 -7.09 -17.62
CA THR A 112 10.72 -7.73 -16.31
C THR A 112 9.87 -8.98 -16.04
N LYS A 113 8.94 -9.34 -16.92
CA LYS A 113 7.98 -10.43 -16.70
C LYS A 113 8.42 -11.69 -17.44
N LYS A 114 8.02 -12.85 -16.93
CA LYS A 114 8.53 -14.16 -17.38
C LYS A 114 8.20 -14.46 -18.85
N ASN A 115 7.01 -14.06 -19.29
CA ASN A 115 6.51 -14.25 -20.64
C ASN A 115 5.39 -13.24 -20.94
N GLU A 116 4.97 -13.18 -22.20
CA GLU A 116 4.00 -12.20 -22.69
C GLU A 116 2.64 -12.28 -21.97
N ASP A 117 2.09 -13.48 -21.77
CA ASP A 117 0.81 -13.66 -21.05
C ASP A 117 0.90 -13.14 -19.60
N SER A 118 1.99 -13.45 -18.89
CA SER A 118 2.24 -12.92 -17.55
C SER A 118 2.43 -11.40 -17.55
N ALA A 119 3.01 -10.85 -18.63
CA ALA A 119 3.23 -9.42 -18.79
C ALA A 119 1.91 -8.66 -18.97
N GLN A 120 1.05 -9.17 -19.86
CA GLN A 120 -0.29 -8.62 -20.06
C GLN A 120 -1.11 -8.68 -18.77
N LYS A 121 -1.18 -9.84 -18.09
CA LYS A 121 -1.90 -9.97 -16.81
C LYS A 121 -1.37 -8.99 -15.76
N ALA A 122 -0.05 -8.82 -15.67
CA ALA A 122 0.57 -7.88 -14.74
C ALA A 122 0.25 -6.41 -15.07
N LEU A 123 0.17 -6.05 -16.35
CA LEU A 123 -0.19 -4.70 -16.80
C LEU A 123 -1.65 -4.37 -16.47
N TYR A 124 -2.57 -5.29 -16.75
CA TYR A 124 -3.98 -5.12 -16.40
C TYR A 124 -4.18 -4.95 -14.89
N ALA A 125 -3.53 -5.82 -14.10
CA ALA A 125 -3.59 -5.75 -12.64
C ALA A 125 -2.99 -4.44 -12.11
N LEU A 126 -1.90 -3.95 -12.72
CA LEU A 126 -1.29 -2.67 -12.35
C LEU A 126 -2.29 -1.52 -12.54
N CYS A 127 -2.90 -1.41 -13.71
CA CYS A 127 -3.86 -0.35 -14.03
C CYS A 127 -5.11 -0.42 -13.14
N GLN A 128 -5.68 -1.61 -12.92
CA GLN A 128 -6.85 -1.78 -12.04
C GLN A 128 -6.54 -1.37 -10.60
N ASN A 129 -5.38 -1.76 -10.08
CA ASN A 129 -4.96 -1.38 -8.73
C ASN A 129 -4.69 0.12 -8.62
N PHE A 130 -4.12 0.73 -9.66
CA PHE A 130 -3.90 2.16 -9.74
C PHE A 130 -5.22 2.94 -9.72
N ALA A 131 -6.16 2.59 -10.59
CA ALA A 131 -7.47 3.22 -10.64
C ALA A 131 -8.21 3.13 -9.29
N LYS A 132 -8.23 1.93 -8.70
CA LYS A 132 -8.83 1.70 -7.36
C LYS A 132 -8.17 2.56 -6.28
N ARG A 133 -6.84 2.66 -6.28
CA ARG A 133 -6.08 3.43 -5.30
C ARG A 133 -6.39 4.93 -5.39
N HIS A 134 -6.62 5.44 -6.59
CA HIS A 134 -6.94 6.85 -6.84
C HIS A 134 -8.45 7.15 -6.85
N GLY A 135 -9.28 6.20 -6.41
CA GLY A 135 -10.72 6.43 -6.22
C GLY A 135 -11.55 6.38 -7.51
N PHE A 136 -10.97 5.93 -8.63
CA PHE A 136 -11.74 5.70 -9.85
C PHE A 136 -12.52 4.39 -9.71
N SER A 137 -13.84 4.51 -9.64
CA SER A 137 -14.74 3.37 -9.67
C SER A 137 -15.28 3.13 -11.09
N SER A 138 -15.76 1.92 -11.37
CA SER A 138 -16.40 1.58 -12.65
C SER A 138 -17.82 2.15 -12.81
N ARG A 139 -18.37 2.87 -11.81
CA ARG A 139 -19.73 3.39 -11.88
C ARG A 139 -19.77 4.70 -12.69
N ALA A 140 -20.71 4.80 -13.62
CA ALA A 140 -21.05 6.08 -14.25
C ALA A 140 -21.63 7.05 -13.20
N PRO A 141 -21.44 8.37 -13.35
CA PRO A 141 -22.15 9.34 -12.51
C PRO A 141 -23.65 9.10 -12.68
N VAL A 142 -24.36 8.94 -11.56
CA VAL A 142 -25.83 8.85 -11.58
C VAL A 142 -26.31 10.28 -11.77
N SER A 143 -26.98 10.58 -12.89
CA SER A 143 -27.71 11.84 -13.04
C SER A 143 -28.79 11.87 -11.95
N SER A 144 -28.64 12.79 -11.00
CA SER A 144 -29.72 13.09 -10.06
C SER A 144 -30.79 13.79 -10.88
N ASN A 145 -31.91 13.11 -11.15
CA ASN A 145 -33.08 13.77 -11.72
C ASN A 145 -33.55 14.79 -10.68
N VAL A 146 -33.40 16.08 -11.01
CA VAL A 146 -34.05 17.20 -10.30
C VAL A 146 -35.45 17.37 -10.89
#